data_AF-A0A946VEE9-F1
#
_entry.id   AF-A0A946VEE9-F1
#
_cell.length_a   1.000
_cell.length_b   1.000
_cell.length_c   1.000
_cell.angle_alpha   90.00
_cell.angle_beta   90.00
_cell.angle_gamma   90.00
#
_symmetry.space_group_name_H-M   'P 1'
#
loop_
_entity.id
_entity.type
_entity.pdbx_description
1 polymer ?
#
loop_
_entity_poly.entity_id
_entity_poly.type
_entity_poly.pdbx_seq_one_letter_code
_entity_poly.pdbx_strand_id
1 'polypeptide(L)' 'GYKRSADQAIETFREILQAAGITTITRRPRGEDIAAACGQLAGDIQDQAKRKRHYEKLYEADLLKHKIEVACA' A
#
# COMPACT_ATOMS: atom_id res chain seq x y z
N GLY A 1 -4.92 -0.27 4.37
CA GLY A 1 -3.51 -0.58 4.05
C GLY A 1 -3.44 -1.91 3.33
N TYR A 2 -2.38 -2.13 2.55
CA TYR A 2 -2.18 -3.38 1.80
C TYR A 2 -1.27 -4.35 2.56
N LYS A 3 -1.33 -5.64 2.22
CA LYS A 3 -0.47 -6.70 2.75
C LYS A 3 0.16 -7.47 1.60
N ARG A 4 1.34 -8.06 1.85
CA ARG A 4 2.01 -8.95 0.90
C ARG A 4 1.09 -10.16 0.62
N SER A 5 0.96 -10.51 -0.65
CA SER A 5 0.26 -11.73 -1.08
C SER A 5 0.95 -12.97 -0.52
N ALA A 6 0.19 -14.02 -0.24
CA ALA A 6 0.76 -15.31 0.13
C ALA A 6 1.66 -15.86 -0.99
N ASP A 7 2.70 -16.60 -0.63
CA ASP A 7 3.68 -17.11 -1.60
C ASP A 7 3.03 -18.02 -2.65
N GLN A 8 2.05 -18.83 -2.25
CA GLN A 8 1.28 -19.67 -3.17
C GLN A 8 0.54 -18.86 -4.23
N ALA A 9 -0.06 -17.73 -3.84
CA ALA A 9 -0.79 -16.88 -4.77
C ALA A 9 0.16 -16.20 -5.78
N ILE A 10 1.37 -15.84 -5.33
CA ILE A 10 2.40 -15.26 -6.19
C ILE A 10 2.87 -16.29 -7.23
N GLU A 11 3.05 -17.55 -6.83
CA GLU A 11 3.49 -18.61 -7.74
C GLU A 11 2.42 -18.96 -8.78
N THR A 12 1.17 -19.16 -8.36
CA THR A 12 0.06 -19.41 -9.30
C THR A 12 -0.09 -18.27 -10.30
N PHE A 13 0.08 -17.02 -9.87
CA PHE A 13 0.04 -15.88 -10.79
C PHE A 13 1.19 -15.89 -11.80
N ARG A 14 2.41 -16.24 -11.35
CA ARG A 14 3.56 -16.42 -12.23
C ARG A 14 3.30 -17.52 -13.27
N GLU A 15 2.78 -18.67 -12.85
CA GLU A 15 2.48 -19.80 -13.74
C GLU A 15 1.50 -19.40 -14.84
N ILE A 16 0.43 -18.67 -14.49
CA ILE A 16 -0.55 -18.15 -15.46
C ILE A 16 0.14 -17.29 -16.53
N LEU A 17 1.03 -16.39 -16.12
CA LEU A 17 1.74 -15.50 -17.06
C LEU A 17 2.73 -16.27 -17.94
N GLN A 18 3.44 -17.24 -17.36
CA GLN A 18 4.36 -18.10 -18.12
C GLN A 18 3.62 -18.96 -19.14
N ALA A 19 2.45 -19.51 -18.78
CA ALA A 19 1.60 -20.27 -19.69
C ALA A 19 1.09 -19.41 -20.87
N ALA A 20 0.91 -18.11 -20.66
CA ALA A 20 0.59 -17.15 -21.71
C ALA A 20 1.82 -16.74 -22.58
N GLY A 21 2.99 -17.34 -22.34
CA GLY A 21 4.23 -17.03 -23.06
C GLY A 21 4.93 -15.75 -22.60
N ILE A 22 4.54 -15.18 -21.44
CA ILE A 22 5.13 -13.97 -20.89
C ILE A 22 6.27 -14.33 -19.94
N THR A 23 7.48 -13.89 -20.27
CA THR A 23 8.65 -14.07 -19.39
C THR A 23 8.42 -13.34 -18.08
N THR A 24 8.26 -14.09 -17.00
CA THR A 24 7.89 -13.58 -15.69
C THR A 24 8.91 -14.00 -14.63
N ILE A 25 9.46 -13.01 -13.90
CA ILE A 25 10.46 -13.23 -12.85
C ILE A 25 9.98 -12.55 -11.57
N THR A 26 9.81 -13.32 -10.50
CA THR A 26 9.50 -12.75 -9.17
C THR A 26 10.78 -12.21 -8.54
N ARG A 27 10.80 -10.92 -8.21
CA ARG A 27 11.89 -10.33 -7.43
C ARG A 27 11.81 -10.79 -5.99
N ARG A 28 12.93 -11.31 -5.46
CA ARG A 28 13.07 -11.54 -4.02
C ARG A 28 13.26 -10.21 -3.28
N PRO A 29 12.57 -9.98 -2.15
CA PRO A 29 12.81 -8.79 -1.34
C PRO A 29 14.25 -8.85 -0.79
N ARG A 30 14.92 -7.71 -0.77
CA ARG A 30 16.26 -7.55 -0.18
C ARG A 30 16.23 -6.37 0.78
N GLY A 31 16.85 -6.53 1.94
CA GLY A 31 16.92 -5.49 2.97
C GLY A 31 15.59 -5.22 3.68
N GLU A 32 14.66 -6.18 3.72
CA GLU A 32 13.38 -6.03 4.44
C GLU A 32 13.60 -5.93 5.96
N ASP A 33 14.60 -6.63 6.47
CA ASP A 33 15.08 -6.62 7.86
C ASP A 33 15.63 -5.26 8.30
N ILE A 34 16.17 -4.48 7.36
CA ILE A 34 16.73 -3.14 7.61
C ILE A 34 15.84 -2.01 7.04
N ALA A 35 14.56 -2.30 6.76
CA ALA A 35 13.61 -1.34 6.19
C ALA A 35 14.07 -0.65 4.89
N ALA A 36 14.84 -1.36 4.07
CA ALA A 36 15.42 -0.88 2.82
C ALA A 36 14.87 -1.61 1.58
N ALA A 37 13.86 -2.47 1.75
CA ALA A 37 13.19 -3.07 0.60
C ALA A 37 12.48 -2.00 -0.25
N CYS A 38 12.15 -2.37 -1.48
CA CYS A 38 11.46 -1.47 -2.40
C CYS A 38 10.19 -0.89 -1.74
N GLY A 39 10.07 0.44 -1.72
CA GLY A 39 8.94 1.16 -1.13
C GLY A 39 9.03 1.43 0.38
N GLN A 40 10.05 0.94 1.09
CA GLN A 40 10.22 1.19 2.53
C GLN A 40 11.05 2.44 2.85
N LEU A 41 11.75 3.01 1.87
CA LEU A 41 12.60 4.19 2.04
C LEU A 41 11.77 5.46 2.32
N ALA A 42 11.50 5.73 3.59
CA ALA A 42 10.80 6.95 4.02
C ALA A 42 11.74 8.17 4.06
N GLY A 43 13.00 7.98 4.44
CA GLY A 43 13.97 9.07 4.65
C GLY A 43 13.56 10.06 5.74
N ASP A 44 14.38 11.09 5.97
CA ASP A 44 13.99 12.28 6.72
C ASP A 44 13.64 13.38 5.72
N ILE A 45 12.35 13.65 5.55
CA ILE A 45 11.83 14.56 4.52
C ILE A 45 11.00 15.65 5.18
N GLN A 46 11.39 16.90 4.94
CA GLN A 46 10.56 18.06 5.25
C GLN A 46 9.42 18.18 4.22
N ASP A 47 8.19 17.84 4.62
CA ASP A 47 7.01 17.86 3.75
C ASP A 47 6.52 19.29 3.46
N GLN A 48 7.07 19.91 2.40
CA GLN A 48 6.70 21.26 1.95
C GLN A 48 5.24 21.33 1.46
N ALA A 49 4.70 20.24 0.93
CA ALA A 49 3.35 20.17 0.39
C ALA A 49 2.26 20.06 1.46
N LYS A 50 2.62 19.97 2.75
CA LYS A 50 1.69 19.87 3.90
C LYS A 50 0.64 18.75 3.71
N ARG A 51 1.01 17.64 3.07
CA ARG A 51 0.11 16.53 2.71
C ARG A 51 -0.56 15.95 3.94
N LYS A 52 0.19 15.81 5.04
CA LYS A 52 -0.34 15.31 6.32
C LYS A 52 -1.56 16.14 6.79
N ARG A 53 -1.45 17.47 6.79
CA ARG A 53 -2.53 18.37 7.20
C ARG A 53 -3.73 18.30 6.27
N HIS A 54 -3.50 18.09 4.98
CA HIS A 54 -4.57 17.92 4.01
C HIS A 54 -5.36 16.63 4.28
N TYR A 55 -4.67 15.49 4.46
CA TYR A 55 -5.31 14.22 4.78
C TYR A 55 -5.99 14.21 6.15
N GLU A 56 -5.42 14.86 7.17
CA GLU A 56 -6.06 15.03 8.48
C GLU A 56 -7.41 15.74 8.36
N LYS A 57 -7.48 16.83 7.58
CA LYS A 57 -8.75 17.55 7.34
C LYS A 57 -9.78 16.69 6.61
N LEU A 58 -9.35 15.91 5.62
CA LEU A 58 -10.24 15.01 4.89
C LEU A 58 -10.80 13.91 5.81
N TYR A 59 -9.95 13.34 6.68
CA TYR A 59 -10.38 12.30 7.63
C TYR A 59 -11.38 12.84 8.66
N GLU A 60 -11.12 14.01 9.24
CA GLU A 60 -12.05 14.68 10.17
C GLU A 60 -13.40 14.98 9.50
N ALA A 61 -13.40 15.45 8.25
CA ALA A 61 -14.62 15.71 7.50
C ALA A 61 -15.41 14.41 7.24
N ASP A 62 -14.73 13.33 6.88
CA ASP A 62 -15.34 12.02 6.63
C ASP A 62 -15.93 11.42 7.92
N LEU A 63 -15.20 11.50 9.03
CA LEU A 63 -15.65 11.05 10.34
C LEU A 63 -16.88 11.83 10.82
N LEU A 64 -16.90 13.15 10.62
CA LEU A 64 -18.06 13.99 10.95
C LEU A 64 -19.28 13.60 10.11
N LYS A 65 -19.08 13.38 8.82
CA LYS A 65 -20.15 12.96 7.90
C LYS A 65 -20.75 11.62 8.33
N HIS A 66 -19.90 10.65 8.67
CA HIS A 66 -20.35 9.34 9.13
C HIS A 66 -21.08 9.41 10.48
N LYS A 67 -20.62 10.25 11.42
CA LYS A 67 -21.32 10.49 12.70
C LYS A 67 -22.72 11.08 12.51
N ILE A 68 -22.87 12.03 11.59
CA ILE A 68 -24.18 12.63 11.27
C ILE A 68 -25.09 11.57 10.64
N GLU A 69 -24.58 10.77 9.71
CA GLU A 69 -25.35 9.74 9.02
C GLU A 69 -25.87 8.64 9.98
N VAL A 70 -25.05 8.19 10.92
CA VAL A 70 -25.44 7.20 11.95
C VAL A 70 -26.37 7.81 13.00
N ALA A 71 -26.21 9.09 13.36
CA ALA A 71 -27.08 9.75 14.35
C ALA A 71 -28.47 10.11 13.80
N CYS A 72 -28.59 10.28 12.48
CA CYS A 72 -29.86 10.55 11.80
C CYS A 72 -30.63 9.28 11.38
N ALA A 73 -30.04 8.09 11.56
CA ALA A 73 -30.65 6.78 11.28
C ALA A 73 -31.25 6.16 12.55
#